data_AF-A0AAW1IXG8-F1
#
_entry.id   AF-A0AAW1IXG8-F1
#
_cell.length_a   1.000
_cell.length_b   1.000
_cell.length_c   1.000
_cell.angle_alpha   90.00
_cell.angle_beta   90.00
_cell.angle_gamma   90.00
#
_symmetry.space_group_name_H-M   'P 1'
#
loop_
_entity.id
_entity.type
_entity.pdbx_description
1 polymer ?
#
loop_
_entity_poly.entity_id
_entity_poly.type
_entity_poly.pdbx_seq_one_letter_code
_entity_poly.pdbx_strand_id
1 'polypeptide(L)'
;MTSLKDIEWVEKNIKTVPYKTIKILYKIIFEDDSDRRGRKKIREFTGFKYDKNADEYKNKSAFVKQSFSVAELVAVCNLLHLDYEGSLEELTEKIMGALI
;
A
#
# COMPACT_ATOMS: atom_id res chain seq x y z
N MET A 1 14.82 11.34 -4.03
CA MET A 1 13.66 10.42 -4.20
C MET A 1 14.02 9.16 -3.46
N THR A 2 13.39 8.94 -2.31
CA THR A 2 13.70 7.84 -1.40
C THR A 2 12.85 6.64 -1.81
N SER A 3 13.46 5.58 -2.31
CA SER A 3 12.73 4.36 -2.68
C SER A 3 12.22 3.67 -1.41
N LEU A 4 11.14 2.89 -1.47
CA LEU A 4 10.69 2.11 -0.31
C LEU A 4 11.76 1.10 0.18
N LYS A 5 12.74 0.78 -0.67
CA LYS A 5 13.98 0.05 -0.33
C LYS A 5 14.93 0.81 0.60
N ASP A 6 14.97 2.13 0.51
CA ASP A 6 15.86 2.97 1.33
C ASP A 6 15.30 3.14 2.75
N ILE A 7 14.05 2.75 2.95
CA ILE A 7 13.38 2.69 4.23
C ILE A 7 13.60 1.28 4.80
N GLU A 8 14.67 1.12 5.60
CA GLU A 8 15.13 -0.16 6.13
C GLU A 8 14.04 -0.96 6.88
N TRP A 9 13.06 -0.27 7.46
CA TRP A 9 11.91 -0.89 8.14
C TRP A 9 10.85 -1.44 7.16
N VAL A 10 10.63 -0.79 6.01
CA VAL A 10 9.71 -1.29 4.97
C VAL A 10 10.26 -2.58 4.34
N GLU A 11 11.57 -2.64 4.08
CA GLU A 11 12.19 -3.84 3.50
C GLU A 11 12.11 -5.05 4.45
N LYS A 12 12.30 -4.82 5.76
CA LYS A 12 12.16 -5.85 6.80
C LYS A 12 10.71 -6.31 6.95
N ASN A 13 9.73 -5.40 6.95
CA ASN A 13 8.31 -5.76 7.06
C ASN A 13 7.79 -6.54 5.84
N ILE A 14 8.21 -6.20 4.63
CA ILE A 14 7.84 -6.95 3.42
C ILE A 14 8.33 -8.42 3.48
N LYS A 15 9.42 -8.70 4.21
CA LYS A 15 9.94 -10.07 4.41
C LYS A 15 9.12 -10.86 5.41
N THR A 16 8.68 -10.24 6.51
CA THR A 16 8.06 -10.92 7.65
C THR A 16 6.53 -11.02 7.53
N VAL A 17 5.90 -10.13 6.77
CA VAL A 17 4.44 -10.07 6.68
C VAL A 17 3.83 -11.29 5.98
N PRO A 18 2.64 -11.76 6.44
CA PRO A 18 1.87 -12.79 5.78
C PRO A 18 1.63 -12.55 4.30
N TYR A 19 1.64 -13.63 3.52
CA TYR A 19 1.41 -13.57 2.06
C TYR A 19 0.08 -12.88 1.69
N LYS A 20 -0.96 -13.04 2.51
CA LYS A 20 -2.27 -12.41 2.30
C LYS A 20 -2.16 -10.88 2.26
N THR A 21 -1.46 -10.29 3.23
CA THR A 21 -1.28 -8.83 3.29
C THR A 21 -0.34 -8.33 2.19
N ILE A 22 0.69 -9.10 1.82
CA ILE A 22 1.52 -8.81 0.65
C ILE A 22 0.67 -8.78 -0.63
N LYS A 23 -0.27 -9.72 -0.80
CA LYS A 23 -1.15 -9.75 -1.96
C LYS A 23 -2.05 -8.53 -2.01
N ILE A 24 -2.59 -8.10 -0.87
CA ILE A 24 -3.39 -6.87 -0.75
C ILE A 24 -2.56 -5.66 -1.14
N LEU A 25 -1.37 -5.47 -0.55
CA LEU A 25 -0.49 -4.34 -0.88
C LEU A 25 -0.07 -4.36 -2.36
N TYR A 26 0.24 -5.53 -2.92
CA TYR A 26 0.52 -5.66 -4.35
C TYR A 26 -0.65 -5.19 -5.20
N LYS A 27 -1.87 -5.61 -4.86
CA LYS A 27 -3.08 -5.22 -5.58
C LYS A 27 -3.40 -3.74 -5.42
N ILE A 28 -3.08 -3.12 -4.28
CA ILE A 28 -3.18 -1.65 -4.11
C ILE A 28 -2.17 -0.94 -5.01
N ILE A 29 -0.92 -1.40 -5.05
CA ILE A 29 0.16 -0.74 -5.80
C ILE A 29 -0.04 -0.91 -7.32
N PHE A 30 -0.22 -2.15 -7.76
CA PHE A 30 -0.19 -2.55 -9.16
C PHE A 30 -1.57 -2.78 -9.78
N GLU A 31 -2.65 -2.73 -8.99
CA GLU A 31 -4.03 -3.05 -9.44
C GLU A 31 -4.15 -4.43 -10.09
N ASP A 32 -3.24 -5.34 -9.73
CA ASP A 32 -3.06 -6.65 -10.34
C ASP A 32 -3.00 -7.74 -9.25
N ASP A 33 -3.22 -8.98 -9.64
CA ASP A 33 -3.08 -10.13 -8.76
C ASP A 33 -1.60 -10.47 -8.58
N SER A 34 -1.15 -10.57 -7.32
CA SER A 34 0.27 -10.78 -7.06
C SER A 34 0.76 -12.13 -7.59
N ASP A 35 1.82 -12.10 -8.40
CA ASP A 35 2.56 -13.29 -8.84
C ASP A 35 3.56 -13.79 -7.78
N ARG A 36 4.26 -14.89 -8.06
CA ARG A 36 5.32 -15.44 -7.19
C ARG A 36 6.46 -14.44 -6.89
N ARG A 37 6.56 -13.34 -7.64
CA ARG A 37 7.55 -12.26 -7.51
C ARG A 37 6.95 -10.99 -6.90
N GLY A 38 5.73 -11.02 -6.36
CA GLY A 38 5.05 -9.86 -5.77
C GLY A 38 5.91 -9.14 -4.72
N ARG A 39 6.59 -9.87 -3.84
CA ARG A 39 7.54 -9.28 -2.87
C ARG A 39 8.69 -8.53 -3.52
N LYS A 40 9.23 -9.03 -4.63
CA LYS A 40 10.35 -8.38 -5.34
C LYS A 40 9.88 -7.07 -5.98
N LYS A 41 8.71 -7.10 -6.64
CA LYS A 41 8.10 -5.93 -7.29
C LYS A 41 7.72 -4.84 -6.27
N ILE A 42 7.14 -5.22 -5.13
CA ILE A 42 6.84 -4.25 -4.04
C ILE A 42 8.13 -3.60 -3.52
N ARG A 43 9.23 -4.35 -3.37
CA ARG A 43 10.51 -3.73 -2.98
C ARG A 43 11.01 -2.76 -4.04
N GLU A 44 10.81 -3.05 -5.32
CA GLU A 44 11.21 -2.17 -6.42
C GLU A 44 10.30 -0.96 -6.59
N PHE A 45 9.15 -0.93 -5.90
CA PHE A 45 8.25 0.21 -5.93
C PHE A 45 8.89 1.41 -5.22
N THR A 46 8.96 2.54 -5.93
CA THR A 46 9.60 3.77 -5.45
C THR A 46 8.59 4.84 -5.03
N GLY A 47 7.33 4.45 -4.82
CA GLY A 47 6.21 5.36 -4.66
C GLY A 47 5.54 5.72 -6.00
N PHE A 48 4.36 6.29 -5.89
CA PHE A 48 3.57 6.82 -6.98
C PHE A 48 4.11 8.19 -7.41
N LYS A 49 4.12 8.46 -8.71
CA LYS A 49 4.63 9.72 -9.27
C LYS A 49 3.56 10.80 -9.44
N TYR A 50 2.36 10.58 -8.88
CA TYR A 50 1.24 11.51 -8.99
C TYR A 50 0.99 12.22 -7.65
N ASP A 51 0.47 13.44 -7.73
CA ASP A 51 0.15 14.27 -6.56
C ASP A 51 -1.18 13.82 -5.92
N LYS A 52 -1.42 14.17 -4.65
CA LYS A 52 -2.70 13.93 -3.95
C LYS A 52 -3.88 14.62 -4.63
N ASN A 53 -3.62 15.71 -5.35
CA ASN A 53 -4.64 16.44 -6.10
C ASN A 53 -4.93 15.84 -7.49
N ALA A 54 -4.12 14.89 -7.93
CA ALA A 54 -4.26 14.28 -9.24
C ALA A 54 -5.51 13.38 -9.30
N ASP A 55 -6.14 13.29 -10.46
CA ASP A 55 -7.31 12.42 -10.63
C ASP A 55 -6.96 10.95 -10.42
N GLU A 56 -5.71 10.57 -10.69
CA GLU A 56 -5.14 9.26 -10.39
C GLU A 56 -5.24 8.93 -8.90
N TYR A 57 -4.95 9.88 -8.00
CA TYR A 57 -5.09 9.66 -6.56
C TYR A 57 -6.53 9.43 -6.14
N LYS A 58 -7.48 10.21 -6.70
CA LYS A 58 -8.91 10.07 -6.40
C LYS A 58 -9.45 8.73 -6.91
N ASN A 59 -9.13 8.38 -8.15
CA ASN A 59 -9.54 7.12 -8.77
C ASN A 59 -8.99 5.92 -8.00
N LYS A 60 -7.72 5.98 -7.60
CA LYS A 60 -7.10 4.91 -6.82
C LYS A 60 -7.64 4.80 -5.41
N SER A 61 -7.89 5.94 -4.75
CA SER A 61 -8.55 5.95 -3.44
C SER A 61 -9.94 5.34 -3.51
N ALA A 62 -10.72 5.66 -4.57
CA ALA A 62 -12.03 5.05 -4.80
C ALA A 62 -11.91 3.53 -5.05
N PHE A 63 -10.94 3.10 -5.85
CA PHE A 63 -10.66 1.69 -6.10
C PHE A 63 -10.32 0.94 -4.80
N VAL A 64 -9.46 1.51 -3.96
CA VAL A 64 -9.06 0.91 -2.68
C VAL A 64 -10.27 0.77 -1.75
N LYS A 65 -11.09 1.83 -1.63
CA LYS A 65 -12.32 1.82 -0.82
C LYS A 65 -13.35 0.79 -1.29
N GLN A 66 -13.49 0.58 -2.60
CA GLN A 66 -14.43 -0.41 -3.15
C GLN A 66 -13.88 -1.85 -3.12
N SER A 67 -12.57 -2.01 -3.25
CA SER A 67 -11.94 -3.33 -3.41
C SER A 67 -11.57 -4.00 -2.09
N PHE A 68 -11.37 -3.22 -1.02
CA PHE A 68 -10.86 -3.72 0.26
C PHE A 68 -11.74 -3.33 1.43
N SER A 69 -11.79 -4.23 2.41
CA SER A 69 -12.46 -3.99 3.68
C SER A 69 -11.56 -3.21 4.66
N VAL A 70 -12.16 -2.59 5.67
CA VAL A 70 -11.44 -1.93 6.78
C VAL A 70 -10.38 -2.85 7.38
N ALA A 71 -10.70 -4.13 7.62
CA ALA A 71 -9.76 -5.09 8.20
C ALA A 71 -8.52 -5.32 7.31
N GLU A 72 -8.69 -5.31 5.98
CA GLU A 72 -7.59 -5.45 5.04
C GLU A 72 -6.73 -4.18 5.00
N LEU A 73 -7.36 -3.00 5.03
CA LEU A 73 -6.64 -1.72 5.13
C LEU A 73 -5.88 -1.60 6.46
N VAL A 74 -6.45 -2.05 7.57
CA VAL A 74 -5.76 -2.12 8.88
C VAL A 74 -4.54 -3.04 8.80
N ALA A 75 -4.64 -4.18 8.12
CA ALA A 75 -3.49 -5.07 7.92
C ALA A 75 -2.37 -4.41 7.09
N VAL A 76 -2.74 -3.62 6.08
CA VAL A 76 -1.79 -2.85 5.27
C VAL A 76 -1.19 -1.70 6.06
N CYS A 77 -1.97 -0.98 6.86
CA CYS A 77 -1.49 0.05 7.77
C CYS A 77 -0.47 -0.53 8.75
N ASN A 78 -0.76 -1.68 9.36
CA ASN A 78 0.19 -2.39 10.22
C ASN A 78 1.49 -2.76 9.49
N LEU A 79 1.41 -3.21 8.22
CA LEU A 79 2.59 -3.49 7.40
C LEU A 79 3.43 -2.23 7.17
N LEU A 80 2.76 -1.13 6.82
CA LEU A 80 3.37 0.18 6.56
C LEU A 80 3.69 0.96 7.85
N HIS A 81 3.48 0.36 9.02
CA HIS A 81 3.66 1.01 10.32
C HIS A 81 2.94 2.36 10.44
N LEU A 82 1.78 2.44 9.79
CA LEU A 82 0.86 3.58 9.84
C LEU A 82 -0.15 3.36 10.95
N ASP A 83 -0.66 4.47 11.48
CA ASP A 83 -1.77 4.45 12.40
C ASP A 83 -3.03 3.87 11.71
N TYR A 84 -3.55 2.79 12.27
CA TYR A 84 -4.70 2.06 11.77
C TYR A 84 -6.01 2.44 12.48
N GLU A 85 -6.02 3.50 13.27
CA GLU A 85 -7.24 4.07 13.83
C GLU A 85 -7.96 4.93 12.78
N GLY A 86 -9.26 4.73 12.66
CA GLY A 86 -10.13 5.52 11.79
C GLY A 86 -11.09 4.72 10.93
N SER A 87 -11.81 5.45 10.08
CA SER A 87 -12.72 4.93 9.06
C SER A 87 -11.98 4.41 7.84
N LEU A 88 -12.69 3.67 6.97
CA LEU A 88 -12.18 3.22 5.66
C LEU A 88 -11.52 4.37 4.87
N GLU A 89 -12.08 5.59 4.97
CA GLU A 89 -11.56 6.74 4.26
C GLU A 89 -10.23 7.22 4.81
N GLU A 90 -10.13 7.38 6.12
CA GLU A 90 -8.91 7.81 6.80
C GLU A 90 -7.79 6.79 6.58
N LEU A 91 -8.09 5.49 6.67
CA LEU A 91 -7.11 4.44 6.39
C LEU A 91 -6.63 4.48 4.93
N THR A 92 -7.54 4.70 3.99
CA THR A 92 -7.19 4.81 2.57
C THR A 92 -6.27 6.00 2.33
N GLU A 93 -6.60 7.16 2.91
CA GLU A 93 -5.78 8.37 2.77
C GLU A 93 -4.40 8.23 3.40
N LYS A 94 -4.32 7.57 4.57
CA LYS A 94 -3.04 7.26 5.22
C LYS A 94 -2.17 6.35 4.35
N ILE A 95 -2.74 5.27 3.81
CA ILE A 95 -2.03 4.33 2.93
C ILE A 95 -1.58 5.04 1.65
N MET A 96 -2.51 5.70 0.96
CA MET A 96 -2.23 6.37 -0.31
C MET A 96 -1.24 7.52 -0.13
N GLY A 97 -1.33 8.26 0.97
CA GLY A 97 -0.39 9.32 1.33
C GLY A 97 1.00 8.83 1.70
N ALA A 98 1.14 7.58 2.17
CA ALA A 98 2.44 6.94 2.41
C ALA A 98 3.06 6.35 1.14
N LEU A 99 2.27 6.18 0.07
CA LEU A 99 2.70 5.60 -1.20
C LEU A 99 3.00 6.65 -2.28
N ILE A 100 2.75 7.94 -2.05
CA ILE A 100 3.20 9.07 -2.91
C ILE A 100 4.51 9.62 -2.34
#